data_AF-A0A183HIX5-F1
#
_entry.id   AF-A0A183HIX5-F1
#
_cell.length_a   1.000
_cell.length_b   1.000
_cell.length_c   1.000
_cell.angle_alpha   90.00
_cell.angle_beta   90.00
_cell.angle_gamma   90.00
#
_symmetry.space_group_name_H-M   'P 1'
#
loop_
_entity.id
_entity.type
_entity.pdbx_description
1 polymer ?
#
loop_
_entity_poly.entity_id
_entity_poly.type
_entity_poly.pdbx_seq_one_letter_code
_entity_poly.pdbx_strand_id
1 'polypeptide(L)'
;MDHNTELATNIFLCSLNILQILANLIVLLAYFTDSQLMANDNIILLVSLAFIDLFYSSLSIPYLIALFIGWVPNGIDYHYNEHVVLGFGSGPAALMKSGCTITTLIAIDRIWALWAPMKYYSLKKR
;
A
#
# COMPACT_ATOMS: atom_id res chain seq x y z
N MET A 1 7.40 0.96 27.13
CA MET A 1 7.66 2.02 26.14
C MET A 1 6.94 3.26 26.61
N ASP A 2 7.50 4.45 26.42
CA ASP A 2 6.84 5.68 26.87
C ASP A 2 5.57 5.92 26.06
N HIS A 3 4.43 6.09 26.72
CA HIS A 3 3.10 6.27 26.09
C HIS A 3 3.05 7.40 25.04
N ASN A 4 3.87 8.43 25.26
CA ASN A 4 4.02 9.55 24.34
C ASN A 4 4.65 9.13 23.00
N THR A 5 5.53 8.12 23.01
CA THR A 5 6.12 7.57 21.79
C THR A 5 5.09 6.76 21.01
N GLU A 6 4.21 6.00 21.67
CA GLU A 6 3.13 5.26 21.00
C GLU A 6 2.09 6.22 20.38
N LEU A 7 1.73 7.31 21.08
CA LEU A 7 0.88 8.37 20.51
C LEU A 7 1.53 8.95 19.26
N ALA A 8 2.79 9.37 19.37
CA ALA A 8 3.50 10.03 18.30
C ALA A 8 3.66 9.11 17.07
N THR A 9 3.97 7.83 17.29
CA THR A 9 4.05 6.84 16.22
C THR A 9 2.69 6.62 15.55
N ASN A 10 1.61 6.48 16.31
CA ASN A 10 0.27 6.31 15.73
C ASN A 10 -0.20 7.54 14.94
N ILE A 11 0.09 8.76 15.43
CA ILE A 11 -0.20 10.00 14.71
C ILE A 11 0.63 10.08 13.41
N PHE A 12 1.91 9.75 13.47
CA PHE A 12 2.78 9.73 12.29
C PHE A 12 2.35 8.68 11.26
N LEU A 13 1.95 7.47 11.70
CA LEU A 13 1.41 6.45 10.82
C LEU A 13 0.08 6.88 10.17
N CYS A 14 -0.75 7.61 10.90
CA CYS A 14 -1.99 8.16 10.38
C CYS A 14 -1.72 9.19 9.26
N SER A 15 -0.76 10.12 9.46
CA SER A 15 -0.42 11.11 8.44
C SER A 15 0.18 10.47 7.18
N LEU A 16 1.03 9.46 7.34
CA LEU A 16 1.55 8.68 6.21
C LEU A 16 0.44 7.99 5.41
N ASN A 17 -0.53 7.36 6.09
CA ASN A 17 -1.65 6.70 5.41
C ASN A 17 -2.54 7.68 4.62
N ILE A 18 -2.73 8.91 5.12
CA ILE A 18 -3.45 9.96 4.40
C ILE A 18 -2.69 10.38 3.14
N LEU A 19 -1.38 10.60 3.24
CA LEU A 19 -0.53 10.92 2.08
C LEU A 19 -0.52 9.78 1.06
N GLN A 20 -0.47 8.52 1.52
CA GLN A 20 -0.55 7.32 0.68
C GLN A 20 -1.85 7.31 -0.13
N ILE A 21 -2.99 7.64 0.50
CA ILE A 21 -4.28 7.70 -0.20
C ILE A 21 -4.26 8.79 -1.26
N LEU A 22 -3.80 10.00 -0.92
CA LEU A 22 -3.77 11.13 -1.86
C LEU A 22 -2.87 10.83 -3.07
N ALA A 23 -1.66 10.31 -2.84
CA ALA A 23 -0.72 9.99 -3.91
C ALA A 23 -1.29 8.92 -4.85
N ASN A 24 -1.84 7.83 -4.31
CA ASN A 24 -2.38 6.74 -5.11
C ASN A 24 -3.70 7.11 -5.81
N LEU A 25 -4.50 8.00 -5.23
CA LEU A 25 -5.69 8.56 -5.88
C LEU A 25 -5.29 9.41 -7.09
N ILE A 26 -4.23 10.22 -6.99
CA ILE A 26 -3.71 11.01 -8.12
C ILE A 26 -3.26 10.09 -9.25
N VAL A 27 -2.55 8.99 -8.94
CA VAL A 27 -2.10 8.01 -9.95
C VAL A 27 -3.29 7.35 -10.65
N LEU A 28 -4.32 6.95 -9.90
CA LEU A 28 -5.55 6.39 -10.47
C LEU A 28 -6.31 7.41 -11.32
N LEU A 29 -6.44 8.65 -10.86
CA LEU A 29 -7.08 9.73 -11.62
C LEU A 29 -6.33 10.02 -12.92
N ALA A 30 -5.00 10.09 -12.88
CA ALA A 30 -4.17 10.28 -14.07
C ALA A 30 -4.38 9.13 -15.08
N TYR A 31 -4.48 7.90 -14.59
CA TYR A 31 -4.76 6.74 -15.43
C TYR A 31 -6.15 6.79 -16.08
N PHE A 32 -7.20 7.17 -15.34
CA PHE A 32 -8.55 7.29 -15.90
C PHE A 32 -8.71 8.49 -16.85
N THR A 33 -7.94 9.55 -16.66
CA THR A 33 -8.04 10.77 -17.47
C THR A 33 -7.41 10.60 -18.84
N ASP A 34 -6.31 9.86 -18.93
CA ASP A 34 -5.55 9.73 -20.18
C ASP A 34 -5.72 8.35 -20.83
N SER A 35 -6.51 8.33 -21.91
CA SER A 35 -6.74 7.13 -22.73
C SER A 35 -5.46 6.55 -23.36
N GLN A 36 -4.40 7.35 -23.54
CA GLN A 36 -3.12 6.86 -24.06
C GLN A 36 -2.32 6.08 -23.01
N LEU A 37 -2.52 6.37 -21.73
CA LEU A 37 -1.90 5.62 -20.63
C LEU A 37 -2.55 4.25 -20.43
N MET A 38 -3.84 4.09 -20.76
CA MET A 38 -4.55 2.81 -20.69
C MET A 38 -4.00 1.75 -21.66
N ALA A 39 -3.44 2.16 -22.80
CA ALA A 39 -2.96 1.26 -23.85
C ALA A 39 -1.55 0.68 -23.60
N ASN A 40 -0.93 0.97 -22.45
CA ASN A 40 0.47 0.63 -22.18
C ASN A 40 0.59 -0.36 -21.01
N ASP A 41 1.00 -1.59 -21.29
CA ASP A 41 1.05 -2.68 -20.31
C ASP A 41 1.89 -2.36 -19.06
N ASN A 42 2.99 -1.60 -19.22
CA ASN A 42 3.82 -1.17 -18.10
C ASN A 42 3.08 -0.28 -17.08
N ILE A 43 2.05 0.44 -17.54
CA ILE A 43 1.26 1.35 -16.70
C ILE A 43 0.20 0.57 -15.93
N ILE A 44 -0.26 -0.59 -16.45
CA ILE A 44 -1.21 -1.48 -15.77
C ILE A 44 -0.62 -2.01 -14.44
N LEU A 45 0.68 -2.37 -14.44
CA LEU A 45 1.38 -2.79 -13.21
C LEU A 45 1.48 -1.64 -12.19
N LEU A 46 1.73 -0.42 -12.66
CA LEU A 46 1.78 0.77 -11.80
C LEU A 46 0.42 1.09 -11.18
N VAL A 47 -0.67 0.95 -11.95
CA VAL A 47 -2.04 1.13 -11.47
C VAL A 47 -2.42 0.05 -10.46
N SER A 48 -2.00 -1.19 -10.71
CA SER A 48 -2.21 -2.30 -9.77
C SER A 48 -1.52 -2.05 -8.44
N LEU A 49 -0.31 -1.47 -8.47
CA LEU A 49 0.41 -1.05 -7.26
C LEU A 49 -0.35 0.06 -6.52
N ALA A 50 -0.82 1.09 -7.24
CA ALA A 50 -1.60 2.18 -6.65
C ALA A 50 -2.92 1.69 -6.03
N PHE A 51 -3.54 0.67 -6.63
CA PHE A 51 -4.72 0.02 -6.09
C PHE A 51 -4.38 -0.72 -4.78
N ILE A 52 -3.34 -1.55 -4.76
CA ILE A 52 -2.89 -2.26 -3.53
C ILE A 52 -2.59 -1.28 -2.40
N ASP A 53 -1.92 -0.18 -2.70
CA ASP A 53 -1.56 0.82 -1.68
C ASP A 53 -2.79 1.57 -1.13
N LEU A 54 -3.82 1.81 -1.96
CA LEU A 54 -5.11 2.33 -1.49
C LEU A 54 -5.81 1.33 -0.55
N PHE A 55 -5.85 0.06 -0.94
CA PHE A 55 -6.43 -1.00 -0.09
C PHE A 55 -5.65 -1.14 1.22
N TYR A 56 -4.31 -1.04 1.17
CA TYR A 56 -3.44 -1.10 2.34
C TYR A 56 -3.75 0.05 3.32
N SER A 57 -3.87 1.27 2.83
CA SER A 57 -4.20 2.42 3.67
C SER A 57 -5.64 2.32 4.21
N SER A 58 -6.60 1.90 3.38
CA SER A 58 -7.99 1.69 3.79
C SER A 58 -8.16 0.62 4.88
N LEU A 59 -7.31 -0.40 4.89
CA LEU A 59 -7.30 -1.44 5.94
C LEU A 59 -6.44 -1.05 7.15
N SER A 60 -5.43 -0.19 6.97
CA SER A 60 -4.62 0.33 8.09
C SER A 60 -5.37 1.36 8.93
N ILE A 61 -6.29 2.14 8.35
CA ILE A 61 -7.12 3.11 9.09
C ILE A 61 -7.96 2.45 10.20
N PRO A 62 -8.75 1.38 9.96
CA PRO A 62 -9.52 0.73 11.03
C PRO A 62 -8.62 0.07 12.07
N TYR A 63 -7.44 -0.43 11.69
CA TYR A 63 -6.44 -0.92 12.64
C TYR A 63 -5.92 0.19 13.57
N LEU A 64 -5.59 1.36 13.03
CA LEU A 64 -5.20 2.54 13.81
C LEU A 64 -6.34 3.02 14.72
N ILE A 65 -7.59 3.03 14.24
CA ILE A 65 -8.77 3.38 15.04
C ILE A 65 -8.95 2.40 16.21
N ALA A 66 -8.78 1.10 16.00
CA ALA A 66 -8.85 0.10 17.06
C ALA A 66 -7.73 0.31 18.11
N LEU A 67 -6.53 0.70 17.68
CA LEU A 67 -5.43 1.08 18.58
C LEU A 67 -5.74 2.36 19.39
N PHE A 68 -6.39 3.36 18.76
CA PHE A 68 -6.82 4.58 19.45
C PHE A 68 -7.96 4.35 20.44
N ILE A 69 -8.94 3.49 20.13
CA ILE A 69 -10.05 3.16 21.03
C ILE A 69 -9.57 2.28 22.19
N GLY A 70 -8.64 1.37 21.92
CA GLY A 70 -8.03 0.53 22.95
C GLY A 70 -7.23 1.33 23.97
N TRP A 71 -6.86 2.59 23.67
CA TRP A 71 -6.00 3.45 24.47
C TRP A 71 -6.47 3.58 25.92
N VAL A 72 -5.77 2.91 26.84
CA VAL A 72 -5.95 3.06 28.29
C VAL A 72 -4.80 3.89 28.88
N PRO A 73 -5.07 4.88 29.76
CA PRO A 73 -4.05 5.62 30.49
C PRO A 73 -3.40 4.78 31.62
N ASN A 74 -2.16 5.14 31.99
CA ASN A 74 -1.29 4.41 32.92
C ASN A 74 -1.98 3.80 34.15
N GLY A 75 -1.74 2.50 34.39
CA GLY A 75 -2.03 1.82 35.66
C GLY A 75 -3.08 0.69 35.62
N ILE A 76 -3.60 0.35 34.44
CA ILE A 76 -4.56 -0.77 34.28
C ILE A 76 -4.01 -1.76 33.26
N ASP A 77 -4.02 -3.05 33.61
CA ASP A 77 -3.56 -4.12 32.74
C ASP A 77 -4.38 -4.14 31.44
N TYR A 78 -3.68 -3.91 30.34
CA TYR A 78 -4.23 -3.82 29.00
C TYR A 78 -4.58 -5.23 28.50
N HIS A 79 -5.82 -5.67 28.71
CA HIS A 79 -6.30 -6.93 28.14
C HIS A 79 -6.62 -6.73 26.65
N TYR A 80 -5.58 -6.79 25.81
CA TYR A 80 -5.75 -6.78 24.37
C TYR A 80 -6.43 -8.09 23.91
N ASN A 81 -7.53 -8.00 23.17
CA ASN A 81 -8.10 -9.18 22.52
C ASN A 81 -7.25 -9.52 21.28
N GLU A 82 -6.39 -10.52 21.42
CA GLU A 82 -5.45 -10.98 20.39
C GLU A 82 -6.10 -11.19 19.02
N HIS A 83 -7.37 -11.62 18.99
CA HIS A 83 -8.13 -11.82 17.76
C HIS A 83 -8.40 -10.51 17.00
N VAL A 84 -8.49 -9.39 17.69
CA VAL A 84 -8.71 -8.07 17.08
C VAL A 84 -7.42 -7.53 16.47
N VAL A 85 -6.27 -7.71 17.12
CA VAL A 85 -4.96 -7.33 16.55
C VAL A 85 -4.60 -8.22 15.38
N LEU A 86 -4.83 -9.53 15.49
CA LEU A 86 -4.55 -10.47 14.42
C LEU A 86 -5.48 -10.22 13.23
N GLY A 87 -6.78 -10.02 13.47
CA GLY A 87 -7.76 -9.80 12.39
C GLY A 87 -7.56 -8.48 11.64
N PHE A 88 -7.28 -7.38 12.35
CA PHE A 88 -7.08 -6.08 11.71
C PHE A 88 -5.63 -5.85 11.24
N GLY A 89 -4.64 -6.46 11.88
CA GLY A 89 -3.23 -6.34 11.50
C GLY A 89 -2.80 -7.27 10.36
N SER A 90 -3.47 -8.42 10.17
CA SER A 90 -3.12 -9.37 9.12
C SER A 90 -3.37 -8.83 7.71
N GLY A 91 -4.43 -8.04 7.52
CA GLY A 91 -4.79 -7.45 6.23
C GLY A 91 -3.70 -6.50 5.69
N PRO A 92 -3.32 -5.45 6.44
CA PRO A 92 -2.20 -4.57 6.07
C PRO A 92 -0.90 -5.34 5.85
N ALA A 93 -0.58 -6.34 6.70
CA ALA A 93 0.64 -7.14 6.55
C ALA A 93 0.67 -7.98 5.26
N ALA A 94 -0.47 -8.56 4.87
CA ALA A 94 -0.60 -9.30 3.61
C ALA A 94 -0.47 -8.35 2.41
N LEU A 95 -1.09 -7.18 2.48
CA LEU A 95 -1.03 -6.20 1.39
C LEU A 95 0.36 -5.60 1.20
N MET A 96 1.10 -5.34 2.29
CA MET A 96 2.49 -4.91 2.20
C MET A 96 3.38 -5.95 1.48
N LYS A 97 3.15 -7.25 1.74
CA LYS A 97 3.84 -8.33 1.01
C LYS A 97 3.46 -8.35 -0.48
N SER A 98 2.18 -8.11 -0.80
CA SER A 98 1.74 -8.04 -2.20
C SER A 98 2.32 -6.83 -2.94
N GLY A 99 2.43 -5.65 -2.30
CA GLY A 99 3.04 -4.45 -2.88
C GLY A 99 4.49 -4.69 -3.28
N CYS A 100 5.27 -5.35 -2.41
CA CYS A 100 6.64 -5.77 -2.71
C CYS A 100 6.74 -6.76 -3.89
N THR A 101 5.73 -7.63 -4.04
CA THR A 101 5.68 -8.57 -5.17
C THR A 101 5.43 -7.83 -6.49
N ILE A 102 4.52 -6.85 -6.49
CA ILE A 102 4.25 -6.04 -7.69
C ILE A 102 5.44 -5.15 -8.07
N THR A 103 6.11 -4.51 -7.11
CA THR A 103 7.32 -3.72 -7.41
C THR A 103 8.44 -4.59 -7.98
N THR A 104 8.56 -5.83 -7.48
CA THR A 104 9.50 -6.81 -8.04
C THR A 104 9.12 -7.18 -9.48
N LEU A 105 7.84 -7.39 -9.78
CA LEU A 105 7.36 -7.64 -11.15
C LEU A 105 7.64 -6.46 -12.09
N ILE A 106 7.43 -5.22 -11.64
CA ILE A 106 7.76 -4.01 -12.40
C ILE A 106 9.28 -3.96 -12.67
N ALA A 107 10.12 -4.27 -11.67
CA ALA A 107 11.56 -4.29 -11.84
C ALA A 107 12.01 -5.37 -12.85
N ILE A 108 11.41 -6.57 -12.79
CA ILE A 108 11.71 -7.66 -13.73
C ILE A 108 11.30 -7.29 -15.15
N ASP A 109 10.13 -6.70 -15.35
CA ASP A 109 9.67 -6.23 -16.65
C ASP A 109 10.66 -5.21 -17.26
N ARG A 110 11.15 -4.27 -16.45
CA ARG A 110 12.18 -3.30 -16.87
C ARG A 110 13.52 -3.95 -17.20
N ILE A 111 13.95 -4.95 -16.44
CA ILE A 111 15.20 -5.69 -16.73
C ILE A 111 15.08 -6.46 -18.04
N TRP A 112 13.94 -7.10 -18.30
CA TRP A 112 13.69 -7.85 -19.53
C TRP A 112 13.72 -6.94 -20.76
N ALA A 113 13.10 -5.75 -20.66
CA ALA A 113 13.12 -4.74 -21.72
C ALA A 113 14.55 -4.26 -22.05
N LEU A 114 15.42 -4.14 -21.03
CA LEU A 114 16.82 -3.74 -21.20
C LEU A 114 17.70 -4.85 -21.79
N TRP A 115 17.44 -6.12 -21.43
CA TRP A 115 18.25 -7.25 -21.89
C TRP A 115 17.97 -7.65 -23.35
N ALA A 116 16.74 -7.47 -23.84
CA ALA A 116 16.35 -7.86 -25.19
C ALA A 116 15.41 -6.84 -25.87
N PRO A 117 15.88 -5.61 -26.15
CA PRO A 117 15.04 -4.53 -26.70
C PRO A 117 14.38 -4.90 -28.04
N MET A 118 15.08 -5.66 -28.90
CA MET A 118 14.58 -6.11 -30.21
C MET A 118 13.42 -7.13 -30.12
N LYS A 119 13.45 -8.06 -29.15
CA LYS A 119 12.36 -9.03 -28.95
C LYS A 119 11.14 -8.38 -28.29
N TYR A 120 11.38 -7.50 -27.33
CA TYR A 120 10.33 -6.77 -26.61
C TYR A 120 9.53 -5.86 -27.55
N TYR A 121 10.19 -5.19 -28.49
CA TYR A 121 9.52 -4.37 -29.52
C TYR A 121 8.68 -5.20 -30.50
N SER A 122 9.06 -6.45 -30.77
CA SER A 122 8.28 -7.34 -31.65
C SER A 122 7.04 -7.93 -30.96
N LEU A 123 7.10 -8.11 -29.63
CA LEU A 123 5.98 -8.60 -28.81
C LEU A 123 4.92 -7.52 -28.56
N LYS A 124 5.33 -6.26 -28.38
CA LYS A 124 4.41 -5.12 -28.19
C LYS A 124 3.67 -4.68 -29.47
N LYS A 125 4.11 -5.17 -30.64
CA LYS A 125 3.57 -4.78 -31.96
C LYS A 125 2.44 -5.69 -32.46
N ARG A 126 2.03 -6.67 -31.67
CA ARG A 126 1.02 -7.67 -32.01
C ARG A 126 -0.19 -7.53 -31.11
#